data_AF-A0A101WC70-F1
#
_entry.id   AF-A0A101WC70-F1
#
_cell.length_a   1.000
_cell.length_b   1.000
_cell.length_c   1.000
_cell.angle_alpha   90.00
_cell.angle_beta   90.00
_cell.angle_gamma   90.00
#
_symmetry.space_group_name_H-M   'P 1'
#
loop_
_entity.id
_entity.type
_entity.pdbx_description
1 polymer ?
#
loop_
_entity_poly.entity_id
_entity_poly.type
_entity_poly.pdbx_seq_one_letter_code
_entity_poly.pdbx_strand_id
1 'polypeptide(L)'
;MDKTLNGGHLANAIAVIALTVGQRHPVLVGEPLADASGFSHPGLIPTGIPMLCASQAGLVKIRREALDNGCDVVDFPIQGQQTKSYSEFIEMTEHIRPEDMKYTGIALIGQKKTIGRIVRNLELLR
;
A
#
# COMPACT_ATOMS: atom_id res chain seq x y z
N MET A 1 -5.26 4.82 -0.05
CA MET A 1 -4.47 6.03 0.26
C MET A 1 -5.30 6.99 1.09
N ASP A 2 -4.68 7.78 1.95
CA ASP A 2 -5.36 8.93 2.58
C ASP A 2 -5.71 9.95 1.50
N LYS A 3 -6.98 10.34 1.46
CA LYS A 3 -7.52 11.30 0.48
C LYS A 3 -6.91 12.69 0.56
N THR A 4 -6.25 13.05 1.67
CA THR A 4 -5.63 14.37 1.82
C THR A 4 -4.19 14.41 1.30
N LEU A 5 -3.59 13.25 1.02
CA LEU A 5 -2.21 13.14 0.58
C LEU A 5 -2.08 13.54 -0.89
N ASN A 6 -1.05 14.33 -1.23
CA ASN A 6 -0.85 14.84 -2.59
C ASN A 6 0.64 14.93 -2.93
N GLY A 7 0.92 15.14 -4.23
CA GLY A 7 2.26 15.41 -4.75
C GLY A 7 3.30 14.36 -4.34
N GLY A 8 4.47 14.84 -3.90
CA GLY A 8 5.60 13.97 -3.52
C GLY A 8 5.31 13.03 -2.36
N HIS A 9 4.50 13.46 -1.37
CA HIS A 9 4.13 12.60 -0.25
C HIS A 9 3.25 11.43 -0.71
N LEU A 10 2.33 11.67 -1.64
CA LEU A 10 1.50 10.61 -2.21
C LEU A 10 2.36 9.62 -3.00
N ALA A 11 3.22 10.11 -3.88
CA ALA A 11 4.11 9.28 -4.68
C ALA A 11 5.04 8.43 -3.80
N ASN A 12 5.61 9.02 -2.74
CA ASN A 12 6.46 8.32 -1.79
C ASN A 12 5.70 7.20 -1.06
N ALA A 13 4.50 7.49 -0.55
CA ALA A 13 3.71 6.47 0.16
C ALA A 13 3.37 5.29 -0.75
N ILE A 14 2.98 5.55 -2.00
CA ILE A 14 2.71 4.51 -3.00
C ILE A 14 3.97 3.66 -3.24
N ALA A 15 5.13 4.30 -3.44
CA ALA A 15 6.38 3.61 -3.72
C ALA A 15 6.83 2.70 -2.56
N VAL A 16 6.81 3.21 -1.32
CA VAL A 16 7.20 2.44 -0.12
C VAL A 16 6.30 1.22 0.08
N ILE A 17 4.98 1.41 -0.06
CA ILE A 17 4.01 0.32 0.04
C ILE A 17 4.25 -0.69 -1.08
N ALA A 18 4.38 -0.25 -2.34
CA ALA A 18 4.56 -1.13 -3.49
C ALA A 18 5.85 -1.95 -3.41
N LEU A 19 6.97 -1.36 -2.96
CA LEU A 19 8.23 -2.08 -2.75
C LEU A 19 8.08 -3.22 -1.75
N THR A 20 7.41 -2.95 -0.63
CA THR A 20 7.16 -3.95 0.42
C THR A 20 6.21 -5.04 -0.07
N VAL A 21 5.15 -4.67 -0.82
CA VAL A 21 4.24 -5.64 -1.45
C VAL A 21 4.99 -6.54 -2.44
N GLY A 22 5.82 -5.97 -3.31
CA GLY A 22 6.61 -6.73 -4.28
C GLY A 22 7.62 -7.67 -3.62
N GLN A 23 8.25 -7.25 -2.52
CA GLN A 23 9.14 -8.12 -1.74
C GLN A 23 8.38 -9.29 -1.11
N ARG A 24 7.18 -9.05 -0.56
CA ARG A 24 6.37 -10.08 0.11
C ARG A 24 5.64 -11.01 -0.86
N HIS A 25 5.28 -10.50 -2.03
CA HIS A 25 4.54 -11.20 -3.08
C HIS A 25 5.27 -11.12 -4.42
N PRO A 26 6.48 -11.70 -4.53
CA PRO A 26 7.30 -11.60 -5.74
C PRO A 26 6.60 -12.20 -6.98
N VAL A 27 5.66 -13.13 -6.78
CA VAL A 27 4.80 -13.71 -7.82
C VAL A 27 3.91 -12.70 -8.56
N LEU A 28 3.74 -11.49 -8.01
CA LEU A 28 3.00 -10.42 -8.69
C LEU A 28 3.79 -9.83 -9.87
N VAL A 29 5.11 -9.99 -9.89
CA VAL A 29 5.97 -9.49 -10.97
C VAL A 29 6.00 -10.54 -12.08
N GLY A 30 5.62 -10.13 -13.30
CA GLY A 30 5.64 -11.01 -14.47
C GLY A 30 7.06 -11.29 -14.98
N GLU A 31 7.13 -12.04 -16.07
CA GLU A 31 8.39 -12.33 -16.76
C GLU A 31 9.02 -11.04 -17.36
N PRO A 32 10.36 -11.00 -17.52
CA PRO A 32 11.02 -9.96 -18.30
C PRO A 32 10.43 -9.82 -19.70
N LEU A 33 10.40 -8.60 -20.22
CA LEU A 33 9.97 -8.32 -21.59
C LEU A 33 11.16 -7.92 -22.47
N ALA A 34 11.19 -8.42 -23.71
CA ALA A 34 12.14 -7.97 -24.71
C ALA A 34 11.50 -6.88 -25.57
N ASP A 35 12.25 -5.82 -25.85
CA ASP A 35 11.85 -4.85 -26.86
C ASP A 35 12.24 -5.31 -28.28
N ALA A 36 11.89 -4.50 -29.29
CA ALA A 36 12.15 -4.82 -30.69
C ALA A 36 13.65 -4.88 -31.06
N SER A 37 14.54 -4.38 -30.20
CA SER A 37 15.99 -4.49 -30.38
C SER A 37 16.58 -5.76 -29.75
N GLY A 38 15.76 -6.55 -29.04
CA GLY A 38 16.20 -7.70 -28.26
C GLY A 38 16.74 -7.33 -26.88
N PHE A 39 16.60 -6.07 -26.43
CA PHE A 39 16.99 -5.67 -25.09
C PHE A 39 15.93 -6.10 -24.07
N SER A 40 16.40 -6.73 -22.98
CA SER A 40 15.52 -7.25 -21.92
C SER A 40 15.28 -6.21 -20.83
N HIS A 41 14.02 -5.95 -20.54
CA HIS A 41 13.56 -5.12 -19.42
C HIS A 41 13.03 -6.01 -18.29
N PRO A 42 13.14 -5.57 -17.01
CA PRO A 42 12.51 -6.28 -15.89
C PRO A 42 11.01 -6.45 -16.09
N GLY A 43 10.46 -7.54 -15.56
CA GLY A 43 9.03 -7.78 -15.59
C GLY A 43 8.24 -6.74 -14.78
N LEU A 44 7.01 -6.52 -15.20
CA LEU A 44 6.04 -5.64 -14.53
C LEU A 44 4.83 -6.45 -14.08
N ILE A 45 4.01 -5.84 -13.23
CA ILE A 45 2.80 -6.50 -12.72
C ILE A 45 1.80 -6.65 -13.88
N PRO A 46 1.40 -7.89 -14.25
CA PRO A 46 0.55 -8.12 -15.41
C PRO A 46 -0.92 -7.75 -15.16
N THR A 47 -1.29 -7.51 -13.90
CA THR A 47 -2.63 -7.08 -13.48
C THR A 47 -2.60 -5.62 -13.02
N GLY A 48 -3.65 -4.86 -13.31
CA GLY A 48 -3.78 -3.51 -12.78
C GLY A 48 -3.80 -3.47 -11.25
N ILE A 49 -3.25 -2.41 -10.65
CA ILE A 49 -3.31 -2.13 -9.21
C ILE A 49 -4.25 -0.94 -9.01
N PRO A 50 -5.52 -1.15 -8.59
CA PRO A 50 -6.45 -0.06 -8.35
C PRO A 50 -5.97 0.81 -7.18
N MET A 51 -5.82 2.11 -7.43
CA MET A 51 -5.49 3.08 -6.41
C MET A 51 -6.78 3.75 -5.92
N LEU A 52 -7.10 3.56 -4.65
CA LEU A 52 -8.33 4.05 -4.02
C LEU A 52 -8.02 5.02 -2.88
N CYS A 53 -8.94 5.94 -2.60
CA CYS A 53 -8.81 6.90 -1.50
C CYS A 53 -9.85 6.66 -0.39
N ALA A 54 -9.49 6.99 0.84
CA ALA A 54 -10.34 6.90 2.02
C ALA A 54 -9.97 8.00 3.03
N SER A 55 -10.85 8.25 4.01
CA SER A 55 -10.49 9.03 5.20
C SER A 55 -9.59 8.21 6.14
N GLN A 56 -8.92 8.88 7.08
CA GLN A 56 -8.13 8.20 8.13
C GLN A 56 -8.91 7.12 8.88
N ALA A 57 -10.12 7.44 9.36
CA ALA A 57 -11.00 6.47 10.01
C ALA A 57 -11.38 5.32 9.07
N GLY A 58 -11.55 5.61 7.77
CA GLY A 58 -11.78 4.61 6.74
C GLY A 58 -10.60 3.64 6.60
N LEU A 59 -9.37 4.15 6.51
CA LEU A 59 -8.16 3.33 6.41
C LEU A 59 -8.01 2.37 7.60
N VAL A 60 -8.19 2.86 8.83
CA VAL A 60 -8.12 2.02 10.03
C VAL A 60 -9.18 0.91 9.98
N LYS A 61 -10.42 1.25 9.60
CA LYS A 61 -11.50 0.27 9.48
C LYS A 61 -11.21 -0.78 8.40
N ILE A 62 -10.78 -0.34 7.21
CA ILE A 62 -10.46 -1.22 6.07
C ILE A 62 -9.33 -2.17 6.43
N ARG A 63 -8.26 -1.65 7.06
CA ARG A 63 -7.12 -2.44 7.53
C ARG A 63 -7.57 -3.55 8.46
N ARG A 64 -8.34 -3.22 9.50
CA ARG A 64 -8.86 -4.20 10.46
C ARG A 64 -9.74 -5.24 9.76
N GLU A 65 -10.69 -4.79 8.95
CA GLU A 65 -11.59 -5.69 8.22
C GLU A 65 -10.81 -6.65 7.29
N ALA A 66 -9.76 -6.17 6.63
CA ALA A 66 -8.91 -6.98 5.78
C ALA A 66 -8.16 -8.07 6.59
N LEU A 67 -7.54 -7.70 7.72
CA LEU A 67 -6.87 -8.65 8.61
C LEU A 67 -7.86 -9.71 9.14
N ASP A 68 -9.05 -9.29 9.59
CA ASP A 68 -10.10 -10.17 10.10
C ASP A 68 -10.61 -11.17 9.03
N ASN A 69 -10.45 -10.84 7.75
CA ASN A 69 -10.84 -11.69 6.62
C ASN A 69 -9.64 -12.43 5.99
N GLY A 70 -8.49 -12.46 6.66
CA GLY A 70 -7.30 -13.22 6.22
C GLY A 70 -6.58 -12.63 5.02
N CYS A 71 -6.73 -11.33 4.75
CA CYS A 71 -5.89 -10.62 3.79
C CYS A 71 -4.51 -10.34 4.39
N ASP A 72 -3.48 -10.35 3.55
CA ASP A 72 -2.22 -9.70 3.88
C ASP A 72 -2.38 -8.18 3.71
N VAL A 73 -1.77 -7.42 4.63
CA VAL A 73 -1.84 -5.97 4.64
C VAL A 73 -0.44 -5.39 4.78
N VAL A 74 -0.10 -4.51 3.86
CA VAL A 74 1.06 -3.63 3.97
C VAL A 74 0.52 -2.23 4.26
N ASP A 75 0.80 -1.70 5.43
CA ASP A 75 0.38 -0.36 5.84
C ASP A 75 1.60 0.57 5.99
N PHE A 76 1.36 1.88 5.81
CA PHE A 76 2.41 2.88 5.97
C PHE A 76 1.96 3.99 6.92
N PRO A 77 2.42 4.00 8.18
CA PRO A 77 2.07 5.04 9.15
C PRO A 77 2.55 6.43 8.74
N ILE A 78 1.87 7.48 9.23
CA ILE A 78 2.24 8.88 8.94
C ILE A 78 3.66 9.23 9.39
N GLN A 79 4.16 8.56 10.43
CA GLN A 79 5.49 8.76 11.00
C GLN A 79 6.59 8.48 9.98
N GLY A 80 6.36 7.54 9.06
CA GLY A 80 7.34 7.20 8.03
C GLY A 80 7.58 8.32 7.01
N GLN A 81 6.78 9.40 7.03
CA GLN A 81 7.02 10.62 6.26
C GLN A 81 7.42 11.82 7.13
N GLN A 82 7.50 11.64 8.46
CA GLN A 82 7.84 12.68 9.42
C GLN A 82 9.28 12.54 9.95
N THR A 83 9.88 11.37 9.81
CA THR A 83 11.23 11.08 10.28
C THR A 83 12.25 11.09 9.12
N LYS A 84 13.53 11.22 9.47
CA LYS A 84 14.63 11.24 8.49
C LYS A 84 15.44 9.95 8.49
N SER A 85 15.27 9.12 9.51
CA SER A 85 15.91 7.81 9.62
C SER A 85 14.90 6.72 9.96
N TYR A 86 15.25 5.49 9.61
CA TYR A 86 14.42 4.32 9.93
C TYR A 86 14.40 4.04 11.44
N SER A 87 15.49 4.33 12.16
CA SER A 87 15.54 4.19 13.61
C SER A 87 14.58 5.14 14.32
N GLU A 88 14.54 6.42 13.91
CA GLU A 88 13.55 7.39 14.42
C GLU A 88 12.12 6.94 14.14
N PHE A 89 11.88 6.35 12.96
CA PHE A 89 10.56 5.82 12.61
C PHE A 89 10.14 4.69 13.54
N ILE A 90 11.03 3.74 13.83
CA ILE A 90 10.77 2.63 14.76
C ILE A 90 10.44 3.18 16.14
N GLU A 91 11.32 4.01 16.71
CA GLU A 91 11.15 4.57 18.06
C GLU A 91 9.81 5.32 18.19
N MET A 92 9.47 6.15 17.20
CA MET A 92 8.21 6.89 17.23
C MET A 92 6.99 5.96 17.11
N THR A 93 7.09 4.89 16.32
CA THR A 93 6.00 3.94 16.10
C THR A 93 5.76 3.04 17.31
N GLU A 94 6.81 2.65 18.04
CA GLU A 94 6.72 1.82 19.26
C GLU A 94 5.88 2.48 20.37
N HIS A 95 5.79 3.80 20.37
CA HIS A 95 5.02 4.56 21.37
C HIS A 95 3.57 4.85 20.96
N ILE A 96 3.13 4.40 19.77
CA ILE A 96 1.78 4.64 19.26
C ILE A 96 0.96 3.37 19.39
N ARG A 97 -0.16 3.47 20.09
CA ARG A 97 -1.09 2.34 20.20
C ARG A 97 -1.74 2.05 18.84
N PRO A 98 -2.05 0.78 18.51
CA PRO A 98 -2.68 0.43 17.25
C PRO A 98 -3.97 1.22 16.95
N GLU A 99 -4.75 1.54 17.98
CA GLU A 99 -5.98 2.35 17.87
C GLU A 99 -5.75 3.82 17.51
N ASP A 100 -4.57 4.36 17.84
CA ASP A 100 -4.18 5.74 17.59
C ASP A 100 -3.37 5.89 16.28
N MET A 101 -3.01 4.75 15.66
CA MET A 101 -2.21 4.72 14.44
C MET A 101 -2.98 5.32 13.26
N LYS A 102 -2.31 6.25 12.56
CA LYS A 102 -2.80 6.88 11.34
C LYS A 102 -1.94 6.45 10.16
N TYR A 103 -2.55 6.30 9.00
CA TYR A 103 -1.91 5.71 7.83
C TYR A 103 -1.92 6.66 6.64
N THR A 104 -0.79 6.79 5.95
CA THR A 104 -0.73 7.47 4.64
C THR A 104 -1.39 6.62 3.55
N GLY A 105 -1.31 5.29 3.70
CA GLY A 105 -1.89 4.32 2.78
C GLY A 105 -1.80 2.90 3.32
N ILE A 106 -2.58 2.02 2.70
CA ILE A 106 -2.57 0.57 2.94
C ILE A 106 -2.73 -0.13 1.59
N ALA A 107 -2.05 -1.27 1.41
CA ALA A 107 -2.27 -2.22 0.33
C ALA A 107 -2.87 -3.51 0.89
N LEU A 108 -3.84 -4.06 0.18
CA LEU A 108 -4.54 -5.29 0.54
C LEU A 108 -4.21 -6.38 -0.48
N ILE A 109 -3.79 -7.54 -0.02
CA ILE A 109 -3.50 -8.71 -0.85
C ILE A 109 -4.33 -9.88 -0.34
N GLY A 110 -5.03 -10.55 -1.24
CA GLY A 110 -5.96 -11.62 -0.87
C GLY A 110 -6.98 -11.92 -1.96
N GLN A 111 -8.02 -12.66 -1.60
CA GLN A 111 -9.02 -13.10 -2.57
C GLN A 111 -9.82 -11.94 -3.14
N LYS A 112 -10.00 -11.94 -4.47
CA LYS A 112 -10.71 -10.88 -5.23
C LYS A 112 -12.09 -10.54 -4.67
N LYS A 113 -12.88 -11.54 -4.29
CA LYS A 113 -14.23 -11.35 -3.73
C LYS A 113 -14.19 -10.63 -2.38
N THR A 114 -13.25 -10.99 -1.52
CA THR A 114 -13.04 -10.38 -0.21
C THR A 114 -12.59 -8.93 -0.34
N ILE A 115 -11.54 -8.67 -1.14
CA ILE A 115 -11.05 -7.31 -1.40
C ILE A 115 -12.18 -6.46 -2.00
N GLY A 116 -12.85 -6.97 -3.04
CA GLY A 116 -13.95 -6.25 -3.70
C GLY A 116 -15.06 -5.84 -2.72
N ARG A 117 -15.42 -6.70 -1.77
CA ARG A 117 -16.43 -6.39 -0.74
C ARG A 117 -15.97 -5.28 0.20
N ILE A 118 -14.70 -5.30 0.62
CA ILE A 118 -14.10 -4.33 1.54
C ILE A 118 -14.01 -2.95 0.89
N VAL A 119 -13.62 -2.88 -0.38
CA VAL A 119 -13.31 -1.61 -1.06
C VAL A 119 -14.45 -1.05 -1.92
N ARG A 120 -15.62 -1.72 -1.99
CA ARG A 120 -16.71 -1.43 -2.95
C ARG A 120 -17.22 0.02 -2.99
N ASN A 121 -17.08 0.75 -1.88
CA ASN A 121 -17.62 2.11 -1.73
C ASN A 121 -16.51 3.17 -1.73
N LEU A 122 -15.28 2.80 -2.11
CA LEU A 122 -14.16 3.73 -2.19
C LEU A 122 -14.07 4.34 -3.57
N GLU A 123 -13.64 5.59 -3.60
CA GLU A 123 -13.41 6.31 -4.85
C GLU A 123 -12.00 6.01 -5.38
N LEU A 124 -11.85 6.08 -6.71
CA LEU A 124 -10.53 6.07 -7.33
C LEU A 124 -9.74 7.30 -6.89
N LEU A 125 -8.47 7.08 -6.57
CA LEU A 125 -7.51 8.14 -6.33
C LEU A 125 -7.36 8.98 -7.61
N ARG A 126 -7.43 10.31 -7.47
CA ARG A 126 -7.29 11.27 -8.55
C ARG A 126 -5.96 12.00 -8.44
#